data_AF-A0AAD5SXN0-F1
#
_entry.id   AF-A0AAD5SXN0-F1
#
_cell.length_a   1.000
_cell.length_b   1.000
_cell.length_c   1.000
_cell.angle_alpha   90.00
_cell.angle_beta   90.00
_cell.angle_gamma   90.00
#
_symmetry.space_group_name_H-M   'P 1'
#
loop_
_entity.id
_entity.type
_entity.pdbx_description
1 polymer ?
#
loop_
_entity_poly.entity_id
_entity_poly.type
_entity_poly.pdbx_seq_one_letter_code
_entity_poly.pdbx_strand_id
1 'polypeptide(L)'
;MRSVEVADGLVRLAAFLEVIATSQIFPTLSAFLELRLAPSTTTGTATGATVATVGTLSGIISSTTTFGAPTRTQDPYPTPTSTPCAAGNWVLEDNVCVPQYCSNNNRSEDCSGCGGSGNALCVSPPSETGKSGDIYDIVNSVSNNESFHYSRSTHFGLTYGGACGFGLYGLCSNQVNLTAAGLDGVCDPFCKAYPQLCADPSNTSLRGNFAAPNGNYYTQFKANLGGSSLDNYLSCGECYELIQTKPDGTDYAVNETGYTVPITLEIVDSCPCNANSKWCCGPGYDHCGEVSNFKYGCPLPNGSIHLDLSDFAMARLQTGDPNGGLVAGVIPTRYKRIPCPKPGNVYMWLRSGGGPYYFAMSIVNVAGIGALANVEISPDNGLTWIAMVHDPNYTEARPQERYGSWTIPQGTGPFNPPVAMRVTSATGEQYINANAINSYAVPANLDPNFYYIDLGFQFTK
;
A
#
# COMPACT_ATOMS: atom_id res chain seq x y z
N MET A 1 29.24 15.83 54.39
CA MET A 1 28.10 16.37 55.16
C MET A 1 26.97 16.67 54.18
N ARG A 2 25.81 16.04 54.40
CA ARG A 2 24.41 16.43 54.07
C ARG A 2 24.13 17.12 52.71
N SER A 3 23.46 16.51 51.73
CA SER A 3 22.07 16.01 51.64
C SER A 3 21.01 17.09 51.35
N VAL A 4 20.11 16.74 50.41
CA VAL A 4 18.75 17.24 50.11
C VAL A 4 18.62 18.19 48.90
N GLU A 5 18.12 17.65 47.79
CA GLU A 5 16.92 18.14 47.06
C GLU A 5 16.55 17.13 45.95
N VAL A 6 15.82 16.08 46.35
CA VAL A 6 15.02 15.21 45.47
C VAL A 6 13.63 15.24 46.07
N ALA A 7 12.87 16.30 45.78
CA ALA A 7 11.53 16.48 46.30
C ALA A 7 10.72 17.46 45.43
N ASP A 8 10.57 17.17 44.14
CA ASP A 8 9.53 17.84 43.32
C ASP A 8 8.93 16.96 42.20
N GLY A 9 9.42 15.73 42.01
CA GLY A 9 8.90 14.80 40.99
C GLY A 9 7.75 13.88 41.46
N LEU A 10 7.45 13.83 42.76
CA LEU A 10 6.55 12.82 43.35
C LEU A 10 5.16 13.36 43.73
N VAL A 11 4.90 14.66 43.59
CA VAL A 11 3.60 15.28 43.94
C VAL A 11 2.63 15.36 42.75
N ARG A 12 3.09 15.13 41.51
CA ARG A 12 2.21 15.13 40.32
C ARG A 12 1.68 13.77 39.88
N LEU A 13 2.13 12.68 40.51
CA LEU A 13 1.65 11.32 40.19
C LEU A 13 0.49 10.84 41.09
N ALA A 14 0.18 11.57 42.17
CA ALA A 14 -0.88 11.19 43.12
C ALA A 14 -2.27 11.79 42.81
N ALA A 15 -2.38 12.75 41.88
CA ALA A 15 -3.66 13.38 41.53
C ALA A 15 -4.36 12.76 40.31
N PHE A 16 -3.75 11.76 39.66
CA PHE A 16 -4.32 11.10 38.47
C PHE A 16 -4.89 9.70 38.77
N LEU A 17 -4.71 9.20 39.99
CA LEU A 17 -5.17 7.85 40.40
C LEU A 17 -6.47 7.83 41.22
N GLU A 18 -7.16 8.96 41.40
CA GLU A 18 -8.35 9.06 42.28
C GLU A 18 -9.67 9.32 41.53
N VAL A 19 -9.71 9.17 40.19
CA VAL A 19 -10.96 9.33 39.39
C VAL A 19 -11.47 8.00 38.81
N ILE A 20 -10.73 6.88 38.95
CA ILE A 20 -11.16 5.55 38.46
C ILE A 20 -11.65 4.65 39.61
N ALA A 21 -12.28 5.26 40.62
CA ALA A 21 -12.85 4.52 41.76
C ALA A 21 -14.12 5.20 42.27
N THR A 22 -15.14 5.36 41.42
CA THR A 22 -16.57 5.49 41.82
C THR A 22 -17.47 5.69 40.60
N SER A 23 -17.97 4.60 40.03
CA SER A 23 -19.41 4.48 39.68
C SER A 23 -19.70 3.07 39.21
N GLN A 24 -20.21 2.29 40.16
CA GLN A 24 -20.96 1.08 39.88
C GLN A 24 -22.21 1.42 39.08
N ILE A 25 -22.63 0.55 38.16
CA ILE A 25 -24.00 -0.02 38.05
C ILE A 25 -23.90 -1.25 37.13
N PHE A 26 -23.89 -2.43 37.74
CA PHE A 26 -24.54 -3.63 37.20
C PHE A 26 -25.97 -3.67 37.78
N PRO A 27 -26.95 -4.26 37.09
CA PRO A 27 -27.23 -5.65 37.43
C PRO A 27 -27.49 -6.58 36.23
N THR A 28 -27.09 -7.81 36.49
CA THR A 28 -27.42 -9.11 35.89
C THR A 28 -28.89 -9.30 35.47
N LEU A 29 -29.15 -10.02 34.37
CA LEU A 29 -29.81 -11.34 34.42
C LEU A 29 -29.79 -12.08 33.07
N SER A 30 -29.65 -13.40 33.17
CA SER A 30 -29.71 -14.43 32.15
C SER A 30 -30.90 -14.37 31.19
N ALA A 31 -30.65 -14.68 29.92
CA ALA A 31 -31.60 -15.43 29.10
C ALA A 31 -30.82 -16.25 28.05
N PHE A 32 -30.91 -17.56 28.21
CA PHE A 32 -30.69 -18.54 27.15
C PHE A 32 -31.51 -18.18 25.91
N LEU A 33 -30.90 -18.19 24.73
CA LEU A 33 -31.63 -18.42 23.49
C LEU A 33 -30.79 -19.31 22.57
N GLU A 34 -31.21 -20.57 22.49
CA GLU A 34 -30.81 -21.52 21.46
C GLU A 34 -31.18 -20.94 20.09
N LEU A 35 -30.19 -20.64 19.24
CA LEU A 35 -30.44 -20.49 17.81
C LEU A 35 -30.22 -21.86 17.14
N ARG A 36 -31.31 -22.64 17.04
CA ARG A 36 -31.36 -23.82 16.17
C ARG A 36 -31.24 -23.36 14.72
N LEU A 37 -30.12 -23.65 14.07
CA LEU A 37 -30.02 -23.63 12.62
C LEU A 37 -30.82 -24.81 12.07
N ALA A 38 -31.96 -24.50 11.43
CA ALA A 38 -32.73 -25.47 10.67
C ALA A 38 -31.95 -25.84 9.39
N PRO A 39 -31.77 -27.14 9.06
CA PRO A 39 -31.19 -27.54 7.79
C PRO A 39 -32.21 -27.31 6.67
N SER A 40 -31.85 -26.47 5.70
CA SER A 40 -32.57 -26.34 4.43
C SER A 40 -32.29 -27.59 3.59
N THR A 41 -33.27 -28.48 3.51
CA THR A 41 -33.26 -29.62 2.59
C THR A 41 -33.54 -29.13 1.18
N THR A 42 -32.50 -29.05 0.36
CA THR A 42 -32.62 -29.12 -1.11
C THR A 42 -32.19 -30.50 -1.56
N THR A 43 -33.18 -31.32 -1.91
CA THR A 43 -33.00 -32.62 -2.57
C THR A 43 -32.49 -32.41 -4.00
N GLY A 44 -31.20 -32.61 -4.19
CA GLY A 44 -30.57 -32.80 -5.51
C GLY A 44 -29.88 -34.16 -5.54
N THR A 45 -30.37 -35.06 -6.37
CA THR A 45 -29.86 -36.42 -6.55
C THR A 45 -28.45 -36.38 -7.14
N ALA A 46 -27.42 -36.61 -6.32
CA ALA A 46 -26.05 -36.82 -6.79
C ALA A 46 -25.70 -38.31 -6.75
N THR A 47 -25.63 -38.92 -7.94
CA THR A 47 -25.07 -40.25 -8.15
C THR A 47 -23.57 -40.25 -7.86
N GLY A 48 -23.17 -41.09 -6.90
CA GLY A 48 -21.83 -41.70 -6.81
C GLY A 48 -20.64 -40.77 -6.64
N ALA A 49 -20.48 -40.16 -5.46
CA ALA A 49 -19.19 -39.61 -5.05
C ALA A 49 -18.31 -40.75 -4.49
N THR A 50 -17.33 -41.18 -5.26
CA THR A 50 -16.16 -41.89 -4.73
C THR A 50 -15.51 -41.01 -3.66
N VAL A 51 -15.41 -41.53 -2.44
CA VAL A 51 -14.67 -40.92 -1.32
C VAL A 51 -13.21 -40.80 -1.75
N ALA A 52 -12.81 -39.60 -2.19
CA ALA A 52 -11.42 -39.27 -2.40
C ALA A 52 -10.75 -39.26 -1.02
N THR A 53 -9.75 -40.12 -0.85
CA THR A 53 -8.85 -40.07 0.29
C THR A 53 -8.21 -38.69 0.31
N VAL A 54 -8.35 -37.98 1.42
CA VAL A 54 -7.78 -36.64 1.60
C VAL A 54 -6.25 -36.76 1.55
N GLY A 55 -5.68 -36.42 0.39
CA GLY A 55 -4.23 -36.38 0.20
C GLY A 55 -3.65 -35.18 0.95
N THR A 56 -2.58 -35.40 1.69
CA THR A 56 -1.74 -34.33 2.24
C THR A 56 -1.19 -33.47 1.10
N LEU A 57 -1.28 -32.13 1.19
CA LEU A 57 -0.63 -31.26 0.21
C LEU A 57 0.88 -31.50 0.21
N SER A 58 1.49 -31.48 -0.96
CA SER A 58 2.93 -31.56 -1.15
C SER A 58 3.33 -30.67 -2.32
N GLY A 59 4.35 -29.84 -2.11
CA GLY A 59 4.89 -28.95 -3.14
C GLY A 59 4.06 -27.69 -3.37
N ILE A 60 4.15 -27.18 -4.60
CA ILE A 60 3.49 -25.95 -5.06
C ILE A 60 2.30 -26.32 -5.94
N ILE A 61 1.14 -25.75 -5.66
CA ILE A 61 -0.10 -26.00 -6.38
C ILE A 61 -0.66 -24.68 -6.87
N SER A 62 -1.06 -24.62 -8.14
CA SER A 62 -1.70 -23.45 -8.74
C SER A 62 -3.19 -23.71 -9.01
N SER A 63 -4.04 -22.72 -8.74
CA SER A 63 -5.45 -22.73 -9.10
C SER A 63 -5.90 -21.33 -9.55
N THR A 64 -7.18 -21.19 -9.92
CA THR A 64 -7.78 -19.89 -10.19
C THR A 64 -9.12 -19.83 -9.50
N THR A 65 -9.42 -18.68 -8.89
CA THR A 65 -10.72 -18.36 -8.33
C THR A 65 -11.33 -17.19 -9.08
N THR A 66 -12.65 -17.06 -9.01
CA THR A 66 -13.38 -15.93 -9.59
C THR A 66 -13.92 -15.04 -8.48
N PHE A 67 -13.78 -13.75 -8.68
CA PHE A 67 -14.31 -12.75 -7.78
C PHE A 67 -15.79 -12.47 -8.05
N GLY A 68 -16.56 -12.23 -6.98
CA GLY A 68 -17.95 -11.81 -7.08
C GLY A 68 -18.09 -10.34 -7.46
N ALA A 69 -19.32 -9.90 -7.75
CA ALA A 69 -19.59 -8.48 -7.97
C ALA A 69 -19.30 -7.65 -6.70
N PRO A 70 -18.82 -6.41 -6.83
CA PRO A 70 -18.60 -5.52 -5.69
C PRO A 70 -19.89 -5.25 -4.93
N THR A 71 -19.86 -5.48 -3.62
CA THR A 71 -21.01 -5.32 -2.72
C THR A 71 -20.89 -4.13 -1.75
N ARG A 72 -19.77 -3.39 -1.78
CA ARG A 72 -19.49 -2.28 -0.86
C ARG A 72 -18.74 -1.13 -1.52
N THR A 73 -19.09 0.11 -1.19
CA THR A 73 -18.33 1.34 -1.45
C THR A 73 -17.39 1.64 -0.28
N GLN A 74 -16.34 2.42 -0.50
CA GLN A 74 -15.35 2.73 0.54
C GLN A 74 -15.83 3.79 1.53
N ASP A 75 -15.29 3.74 2.76
CA ASP A 75 -15.56 4.78 3.75
C ASP A 75 -14.77 6.05 3.38
N PRO A 76 -15.30 7.25 3.69
CA PRO A 76 -14.60 8.52 3.42
C PRO A 76 -13.18 8.58 4.01
N TYR A 77 -12.25 9.20 3.27
CA TYR A 77 -10.90 9.47 3.77
C TYR A 77 -10.39 10.88 3.41
N PRO A 78 -9.86 11.66 4.36
CA PRO A 78 -9.74 11.35 5.78
C PRO A 78 -11.11 11.25 6.48
N THR A 79 -11.18 10.48 7.57
CA THR A 79 -12.44 10.24 8.28
C THR A 79 -12.96 11.53 8.94
N PRO A 80 -14.29 11.76 9.00
CA PRO A 80 -14.88 12.97 9.60
C PRO A 80 -14.48 13.27 11.05
N THR A 81 -14.08 12.23 11.80
CA THR A 81 -13.67 12.33 13.20
C THR A 81 -12.18 12.63 13.38
N SER A 82 -11.42 12.70 12.29
CA SER A 82 -10.01 13.05 12.34
C SER A 82 -9.85 14.57 12.59
N THR A 83 -8.90 14.94 13.45
CA THR A 83 -8.51 16.34 13.76
C THR A 83 -8.29 17.26 12.53
N PRO A 84 -7.83 16.78 11.35
CA PRO A 84 -7.66 17.60 10.15
C PRO A 84 -8.91 18.35 9.70
N CYS A 85 -10.12 17.77 9.81
CA CYS A 85 -11.36 18.43 9.38
C CYS A 85 -11.78 19.58 10.31
N ALA A 86 -11.18 19.64 11.51
CA ALA A 86 -11.37 20.73 12.46
C ALA A 86 -10.34 21.86 12.30
N ALA A 87 -9.29 21.66 11.50
CA ALA A 87 -8.34 22.70 11.14
C ALA A 87 -8.88 23.43 9.91
N GLY A 88 -9.05 24.76 9.97
CA GLY A 88 -9.76 25.60 8.97
C GLY A 88 -9.19 25.65 7.54
N ASN A 89 -8.36 24.68 7.15
CA ASN A 89 -7.91 24.44 5.78
C ASN A 89 -8.66 23.26 5.12
N TRP A 90 -9.58 22.62 5.86
CA TRP A 90 -10.40 21.49 5.42
C TRP A 90 -11.85 21.73 5.79
N VAL A 91 -12.77 21.16 5.02
CA VAL A 91 -14.20 21.22 5.26
C VAL A 91 -14.84 19.85 5.05
N LEU A 92 -15.95 19.62 5.74
CA LEU A 92 -16.75 18.41 5.61
C LEU A 92 -17.81 18.62 4.51
N GLU A 93 -17.68 17.90 3.40
CA GLU A 93 -18.64 17.86 2.28
C GLU A 93 -19.19 16.44 2.14
N ASP A 94 -20.50 16.25 2.19
CA ASP A 94 -21.17 14.92 2.11
C ASP A 94 -20.56 13.83 3.02
N ASN A 95 -20.18 14.20 4.25
CA ASN A 95 -19.48 13.34 5.21
C ASN A 95 -18.07 12.90 4.77
N VAL A 96 -17.43 13.65 3.88
CA VAL A 96 -16.05 13.46 3.44
C VAL A 96 -15.27 14.72 3.76
N CYS A 97 -14.09 14.57 4.37
CA CYS A 97 -13.24 15.72 4.59
C CYS A 97 -12.43 16.03 3.34
N VAL A 98 -12.56 17.25 2.86
CA VAL A 98 -11.87 17.73 1.66
C VAL A 98 -11.10 19.02 1.96
N PRO A 99 -9.96 19.24 1.29
CA PRO A 99 -9.17 20.46 1.47
C PRO A 99 -9.91 21.66 0.90
N GLN A 100 -9.53 22.86 1.33
CA GLN A 100 -10.06 24.12 0.80
C GLN A 100 -8.96 24.98 0.20
N TYR A 101 -9.28 25.71 -0.85
CA TYR A 101 -8.34 26.55 -1.57
C TYR A 101 -8.96 27.86 -2.03
N CYS A 102 -8.10 28.79 -2.46
CA CYS A 102 -8.54 30.05 -3.03
C CYS A 102 -8.90 29.91 -4.51
N SER A 103 -10.18 30.04 -4.84
CA SER A 103 -10.71 29.99 -6.22
C SER A 103 -10.08 31.01 -7.18
N ASN A 104 -9.53 32.10 -6.66
CA ASN A 104 -8.86 33.15 -7.42
C ASN A 104 -7.32 33.02 -7.46
N ASN A 105 -6.76 31.99 -6.82
CA ASN A 105 -5.32 31.74 -6.79
C ASN A 105 -5.04 30.26 -7.06
N ASN A 106 -4.68 29.96 -8.30
CA ASN A 106 -4.32 28.61 -8.72
C ASN A 106 -2.99 28.11 -8.13
N ARG A 107 -2.34 28.83 -7.22
CA ARG A 107 -1.14 28.40 -6.46
C ARG A 107 -1.41 28.20 -4.97
N SER A 108 -2.64 28.45 -4.51
CA SER A 108 -2.96 28.40 -3.09
C SER A 108 -2.88 26.98 -2.54
N GLU A 109 -2.30 26.82 -1.37
CA GLU A 109 -2.22 25.55 -0.65
C GLU A 109 -3.32 25.43 0.42
N ASP A 110 -3.94 26.57 0.75
CA ASP A 110 -5.07 26.70 1.64
C ASP A 110 -5.86 28.00 1.35
N CYS A 111 -6.80 28.35 2.23
CA CYS A 111 -7.61 29.56 2.12
C CYS A 111 -7.04 30.82 2.78
N SER A 112 -5.83 30.78 3.35
CA SER A 112 -5.24 31.93 4.06
C SER A 112 -5.12 33.16 3.15
N GLY A 113 -4.87 32.96 1.86
CA GLY A 113 -4.72 34.02 0.85
C GLY A 113 -6.03 34.65 0.34
N CYS A 114 -7.20 34.14 0.73
CA CYS A 114 -8.51 34.59 0.24
C CYS A 114 -9.53 34.80 1.37
N GLY A 115 -9.05 35.01 2.60
CA GLY A 115 -9.91 35.36 3.75
C GLY A 115 -10.34 34.17 4.61
N GLY A 116 -9.76 32.98 4.41
CA GLY A 116 -9.96 31.81 5.26
C GLY A 116 -11.24 31.01 4.97
N SER A 117 -11.42 29.92 5.73
CA SER A 117 -12.61 29.05 5.63
C SER A 117 -13.90 29.84 5.80
N GLY A 118 -14.90 29.52 4.97
CA GLY A 118 -16.19 30.20 4.94
C GLY A 118 -16.22 31.50 4.13
N ASN A 119 -15.08 31.97 3.61
CA ASN A 119 -15.06 33.05 2.63
C ASN A 119 -15.62 32.56 1.28
N ALA A 120 -16.34 33.41 0.55
CA ALA A 120 -16.88 33.07 -0.78
C ALA A 120 -15.81 32.68 -1.82
N LEU A 121 -14.56 33.13 -1.63
CA LEU A 121 -13.44 32.77 -2.48
C LEU A 121 -12.71 31.50 -2.02
N CYS A 122 -13.01 31.00 -0.82
CA CYS A 122 -12.49 29.75 -0.27
C CYS A 122 -13.44 28.61 -0.67
N VAL A 123 -12.98 27.75 -1.57
CA VAL A 123 -13.80 26.69 -2.17
C VAL A 123 -13.24 25.31 -1.87
N SER A 124 -14.12 24.33 -1.78
CA SER A 124 -13.82 22.91 -1.63
C SER A 124 -14.05 22.17 -2.96
N PRO A 125 -13.34 21.06 -3.18
CA PRO A 125 -13.63 20.15 -4.27
C PRO A 125 -14.92 19.34 -4.00
N PRO A 126 -15.61 18.83 -5.04
CA PRO A 126 -16.64 17.80 -4.93
C PRO A 126 -16.23 16.63 -4.02
N SER A 127 -17.16 16.20 -3.17
CA SER A 127 -16.93 15.22 -2.11
C SER A 127 -16.49 13.85 -2.64
N GLU A 128 -16.86 13.50 -3.88
CA GLU A 128 -16.49 12.24 -4.54
C GLU A 128 -14.98 12.05 -4.64
N THR A 129 -14.23 13.14 -4.54
CA THR A 129 -12.77 13.10 -4.73
C THR A 129 -11.99 12.97 -3.45
N GLY A 130 -12.63 13.21 -2.30
CA GLY A 130 -12.17 12.69 -1.02
C GLY A 130 -12.66 11.25 -0.76
N LYS A 131 -13.41 10.64 -1.70
CA LYS A 131 -13.77 9.22 -1.62
C LYS A 131 -12.72 8.40 -2.35
N SER A 132 -12.25 7.39 -1.64
CA SER A 132 -11.29 6.43 -2.12
C SER A 132 -11.99 5.36 -2.97
N GLY A 133 -11.37 4.90 -4.06
CA GLY A 133 -11.84 3.71 -4.81
C GLY A 133 -13.00 3.93 -5.78
N ASP A 134 -13.60 5.13 -5.84
CA ASP A 134 -14.73 5.45 -6.73
C ASP A 134 -14.32 6.19 -8.01
N ILE A 135 -13.05 6.60 -8.14
CA ILE A 135 -12.56 7.43 -9.26
C ILE A 135 -12.10 6.59 -10.47
N TYR A 136 -11.72 5.32 -10.25
CA TYR A 136 -11.18 4.42 -11.28
C TYR A 136 -11.95 3.10 -11.29
N ASP A 137 -11.80 2.28 -12.33
CA ASP A 137 -12.51 0.99 -12.50
C ASP A 137 -11.77 -0.25 -11.98
N ILE A 138 -12.57 -1.25 -11.58
CA ILE A 138 -12.43 -2.71 -11.59
C ILE A 138 -11.28 -3.28 -12.41
N VAL A 139 -10.01 -3.26 -12.00
CA VAL A 139 -8.97 -3.93 -12.79
C VAL A 139 -8.62 -5.31 -12.24
N ASN A 140 -9.09 -6.36 -12.90
CA ASN A 140 -8.71 -7.76 -12.62
C ASN A 140 -7.74 -8.34 -13.67
N SER A 141 -7.22 -7.49 -14.56
CA SER A 141 -6.29 -7.89 -15.62
C SER A 141 -5.53 -6.67 -16.13
N VAL A 142 -4.24 -6.81 -16.39
CA VAL A 142 -3.41 -5.77 -16.98
C VAL A 142 -2.71 -6.30 -18.22
N SER A 143 -2.55 -5.45 -19.23
CA SER A 143 -1.82 -5.80 -20.45
C SER A 143 -0.79 -4.72 -20.81
N ASN A 144 0.10 -4.99 -21.77
CA ASN A 144 1.01 -3.94 -22.27
C ASN A 144 0.30 -2.91 -23.18
N ASN A 145 -0.97 -3.14 -23.49
CA ASN A 145 -1.79 -2.34 -24.40
C ASN A 145 -2.72 -1.36 -23.65
N GLU A 146 -2.54 -1.17 -22.34
CA GLU A 146 -3.29 -0.16 -21.60
C GLU A 146 -3.08 1.23 -22.21
N SER A 147 -4.11 2.06 -22.14
CA SER A 147 -4.03 3.44 -22.61
C SER A 147 -3.14 4.27 -21.69
N PHE A 148 -2.43 5.23 -22.27
CA PHE A 148 -1.71 6.21 -21.48
C PHE A 148 -2.65 7.30 -20.97
N HIS A 149 -2.41 7.67 -19.72
CA HIS A 149 -3.08 8.74 -19.01
C HIS A 149 -2.04 9.79 -18.63
N TYR A 150 -2.45 11.06 -18.55
CA TYR A 150 -1.56 12.12 -18.11
C TYR A 150 -1.33 12.03 -16.59
N SER A 151 -0.18 12.47 -16.12
CA SER A 151 0.13 12.58 -14.71
C SER A 151 1.08 13.75 -14.48
N ARG A 152 1.31 14.05 -13.21
CA ARG A 152 2.42 14.87 -12.77
C ARG A 152 3.08 14.18 -11.61
N SER A 153 4.39 14.33 -11.59
CA SER A 153 5.22 13.66 -10.61
C SER A 153 6.02 14.66 -9.79
N THR A 154 5.97 14.50 -8.47
CA THR A 154 6.92 15.08 -7.51
C THR A 154 7.86 13.98 -7.04
N HIS A 155 8.63 14.25 -5.98
CA HIS A 155 9.39 13.22 -5.30
C HIS A 155 9.39 13.40 -3.78
N PHE A 156 9.52 12.29 -3.06
CA PHE A 156 9.45 12.24 -1.58
C PHE A 156 10.71 11.71 -0.90
N GLY A 157 11.78 11.43 -1.65
CA GLY A 157 13.03 10.92 -1.09
C GLY A 157 13.23 9.42 -1.25
N LEU A 158 13.99 8.86 -0.31
CA LEU A 158 14.29 7.44 -0.21
C LEU A 158 13.85 6.94 1.15
N THR A 159 13.04 5.88 1.17
CA THR A 159 12.58 5.25 2.40
C THR A 159 12.38 3.76 2.20
N TYR A 160 12.67 2.98 3.24
CA TYR A 160 12.28 1.57 3.33
C TYR A 160 10.97 1.40 4.14
N GLY A 161 10.43 2.49 4.66
CA GLY A 161 9.11 2.55 5.30
C GLY A 161 8.13 3.27 4.39
N GLY A 162 7.12 2.56 3.92
CA GLY A 162 6.05 3.07 3.05
C GLY A 162 4.76 2.29 3.31
N ALA A 163 3.65 2.73 2.72
CA ALA A 163 2.34 2.22 3.06
C ALA A 163 2.13 0.72 2.81
N CYS A 164 2.86 0.19 1.83
CA CYS A 164 2.86 -1.23 1.50
C CYS A 164 3.74 -2.06 2.44
N GLY A 165 4.59 -1.44 3.25
CA GLY A 165 5.40 -2.14 4.23
C GLY A 165 6.34 -3.17 3.61
N PHE A 166 6.94 -2.87 2.45
CA PHE A 166 7.82 -3.78 1.73
C PHE A 166 9.28 -3.80 2.23
N GLY A 167 9.66 -2.87 3.11
CA GLY A 167 10.97 -2.85 3.72
C GLY A 167 12.05 -2.47 2.72
N LEU A 168 13.13 -3.25 2.69
CA LEU A 168 14.27 -3.04 1.79
C LEU A 168 13.98 -3.43 0.32
N TYR A 169 12.93 -4.23 0.09
CA TYR A 169 12.53 -4.62 -1.26
C TYR A 169 12.07 -3.39 -2.08
N GLY A 170 12.52 -3.31 -3.33
CA GLY A 170 12.24 -2.18 -4.22
C GLY A 170 13.19 -1.00 -4.03
N LEU A 171 13.62 -0.72 -2.79
CA LEU A 171 14.62 0.31 -2.49
C LEU A 171 16.05 -0.15 -2.80
N CYS A 172 16.46 -1.29 -2.22
CA CYS A 172 17.82 -1.80 -2.41
C CYS A 172 18.01 -2.33 -3.83
N SER A 173 19.06 -1.87 -4.48
CA SER A 173 19.38 -2.20 -5.87
C SER A 173 20.88 -2.15 -6.10
N ASN A 174 21.36 -3.00 -7.00
CA ASN A 174 22.75 -2.93 -7.48
C ASN A 174 23.00 -1.80 -8.48
N GLN A 175 21.96 -1.05 -8.86
CA GLN A 175 22.00 0.01 -9.88
C GLN A 175 22.00 1.43 -9.29
N VAL A 176 21.86 1.56 -7.97
CA VAL A 176 21.67 2.84 -7.29
C VAL A 176 22.72 3.04 -6.19
N ASN A 177 23.13 4.29 -5.98
CA ASN A 177 24.10 4.68 -4.97
C ASN A 177 23.36 5.17 -3.73
N LEU A 178 23.44 4.38 -2.66
CA LEU A 178 22.76 4.61 -1.40
C LEU A 178 23.67 5.19 -0.31
N THR A 179 24.96 5.42 -0.60
CA THR A 179 25.92 5.93 0.38
C THR A 179 25.52 7.29 0.93
N ALA A 180 25.05 8.20 0.07
CA ALA A 180 24.60 9.51 0.51
C ALA A 180 23.36 9.45 1.42
N ALA A 181 22.54 8.40 1.29
CA ALA A 181 21.40 8.14 2.15
C ALA A 181 21.76 7.35 3.43
N GLY A 182 23.02 6.88 3.56
CA GLY A 182 23.46 6.05 4.69
C GLY A 182 22.78 4.68 4.76
N LEU A 183 22.32 4.15 3.62
CA LEU A 183 21.58 2.89 3.52
C LEU A 183 22.40 1.73 2.93
N ASP A 184 23.65 1.98 2.54
CA ASP A 184 24.60 0.98 2.04
C ASP A 184 24.83 -0.17 3.04
N GLY A 185 25.00 0.16 4.33
CA GLY A 185 25.21 -0.82 5.39
C GLY A 185 24.08 -1.83 5.57
N VAL A 186 22.86 -1.53 5.12
CA VAL A 186 21.71 -2.45 5.15
C VAL A 186 21.37 -3.04 3.78
N CYS A 187 21.56 -2.27 2.70
CA CYS A 187 21.24 -2.74 1.35
C CYS A 187 22.30 -3.68 0.76
N ASP A 188 23.59 -3.50 1.04
CA ASP A 188 24.63 -4.38 0.51
C ASP A 188 24.49 -5.82 1.05
N PRO A 189 24.32 -6.04 2.37
CA PRO A 189 24.04 -7.38 2.89
C PRO A 189 22.73 -7.95 2.36
N PHE A 190 21.68 -7.13 2.24
CA PHE A 190 20.40 -7.53 1.68
C PHE A 190 20.54 -8.03 0.24
N CYS A 191 21.21 -7.28 -0.64
CA CYS A 191 21.40 -7.68 -2.04
C CYS A 191 22.34 -8.88 -2.20
N LYS A 192 23.28 -9.08 -1.27
CA LYS A 192 24.08 -10.30 -1.22
C LYS A 192 23.25 -11.52 -0.84
N ALA A 193 22.31 -11.37 0.10
CA ALA A 193 21.41 -12.44 0.54
C ALA A 193 20.31 -12.75 -0.49
N TYR A 194 19.77 -11.71 -1.14
CA TYR A 194 18.63 -11.80 -2.05
C TYR A 194 18.93 -11.15 -3.41
N PRO A 195 19.89 -11.68 -4.20
CA PRO A 195 20.35 -11.04 -5.43
C PRO A 195 19.23 -10.83 -6.46
N GLN A 196 18.23 -11.72 -6.50
CA GLN A 196 17.08 -11.58 -7.40
C GLN A 196 16.16 -10.40 -7.02
N LEU A 197 16.05 -10.08 -5.72
CA LEU A 197 15.24 -8.96 -5.24
C LEU A 197 15.90 -7.60 -5.52
N CYS A 198 17.22 -7.57 -5.76
CA CYS A 198 17.97 -6.36 -6.13
C CYS A 198 18.28 -6.26 -7.63
N ALA A 199 17.86 -7.24 -8.43
CA ALA A 199 18.07 -7.26 -9.87
C ALA A 199 16.94 -6.53 -10.58
N ASP A 200 17.31 -5.74 -11.60
CA ASP A 200 16.37 -5.25 -12.60
C ASP A 200 15.97 -6.38 -13.57
N PRO A 201 14.76 -6.31 -14.15
CA PRO A 201 14.38 -7.15 -15.29
C PRO A 201 15.29 -6.87 -16.50
N SER A 202 15.44 -7.82 -17.42
CA SER A 202 16.43 -7.68 -18.51
C SER A 202 16.19 -6.51 -19.47
N ASN A 203 14.95 -6.03 -19.58
CA ASN A 203 14.52 -5.10 -20.63
C ASN A 203 13.99 -3.75 -20.09
N THR A 204 14.02 -3.54 -18.78
CA THR A 204 13.54 -2.30 -18.16
C THR A 204 14.24 -2.06 -16.84
N SER A 205 14.14 -0.83 -16.35
CA SER A 205 14.55 -0.49 -14.99
C SER A 205 13.35 -0.51 -14.05
N LEU A 206 13.53 -1.05 -12.85
CA LEU A 206 12.46 -1.25 -11.87
C LEU A 206 12.92 -0.98 -10.44
N ARG A 207 14.11 -1.45 -10.06
CA ARG A 207 14.64 -1.28 -8.72
C ARG A 207 15.07 0.16 -8.51
N GLY A 208 14.76 0.68 -7.34
CA GLY A 208 14.81 2.11 -7.03
C GLY A 208 13.67 2.91 -7.66
N ASN A 209 12.89 2.36 -8.61
CA ASN A 209 11.77 3.07 -9.23
C ASN A 209 10.47 2.80 -8.47
N PHE A 210 10.30 3.44 -7.32
CA PHE A 210 9.04 3.33 -6.57
C PHE A 210 8.29 4.65 -6.49
N ALA A 211 6.98 4.55 -6.29
CA ALA A 211 6.08 5.69 -6.23
C ALA A 211 4.96 5.54 -5.19
N ALA A 212 4.42 6.68 -4.81
CA ALA A 212 3.26 6.86 -3.95
C ALA A 212 2.17 7.61 -4.76
N PRO A 213 1.11 6.93 -5.22
CA PRO A 213 0.04 7.60 -5.94
C PRO A 213 -0.86 8.38 -4.96
N ASN A 214 -1.65 9.31 -5.47
CA ASN A 214 -2.65 10.04 -4.69
C ASN A 214 -3.57 9.09 -3.91
N GLY A 215 -3.92 9.46 -2.68
CA GLY A 215 -4.62 8.61 -1.73
C GLY A 215 -6.12 8.43 -1.99
N ASN A 216 -6.56 8.64 -3.21
CA ASN A 216 -7.87 8.26 -3.76
C ASN A 216 -7.70 7.40 -5.04
N TYR A 217 -6.47 7.20 -5.51
CA TYR A 217 -6.10 6.32 -6.61
C TYR A 217 -5.93 4.89 -6.11
N TYR A 218 -7.01 4.11 -6.07
CA TYR A 218 -6.91 2.72 -5.66
C TYR A 218 -7.63 1.76 -6.59
N THR A 219 -6.90 0.70 -6.91
CA THR A 219 -7.39 -0.52 -7.57
C THR A 219 -8.06 -1.42 -6.55
N GLN A 220 -9.28 -1.03 -6.21
CA GLN A 220 -10.44 -1.92 -6.11
C GLN A 220 -10.21 -3.44 -6.02
N PHE A 221 -10.44 -4.02 -4.85
CA PHE A 221 -10.95 -5.41 -4.70
C PHE A 221 -11.83 -5.57 -3.45
N LYS A 222 -12.51 -4.51 -2.99
CA LYS A 222 -13.31 -4.55 -1.73
C LYS A 222 -14.40 -5.65 -1.75
N ALA A 223 -14.87 -6.06 -2.92
CA ALA A 223 -15.76 -7.22 -3.08
C ALA A 223 -15.22 -8.51 -2.44
N ASN A 224 -13.90 -8.64 -2.35
CA ASN A 224 -13.18 -9.89 -2.11
C ASN A 224 -12.37 -9.88 -0.81
N LEU A 225 -12.26 -8.74 -0.12
CA LEU A 225 -11.60 -8.64 1.18
C LEU A 225 -12.62 -8.87 2.28
N GLY A 226 -12.44 -9.94 3.06
CA GLY A 226 -13.22 -10.16 4.28
C GLY A 226 -12.66 -9.29 5.40
N GLY A 227 -13.40 -8.26 5.85
CA GLY A 227 -12.92 -7.41 6.96
C GLY A 227 -13.48 -5.99 6.98
N SER A 228 -13.04 -5.19 7.97
CA SER A 228 -13.53 -3.83 8.27
C SER A 228 -12.90 -2.73 7.41
N SER A 229 -13.76 -1.86 6.88
CA SER A 229 -13.68 -0.48 6.31
C SER A 229 -12.39 0.28 5.95
N LEU A 230 -11.17 -0.20 6.19
CA LEU A 230 -9.95 0.64 6.04
C LEU A 230 -9.01 0.18 4.90
N ASP A 231 -9.51 -0.58 3.93
CA ASP A 231 -8.75 -1.21 2.84
C ASP A 231 -8.37 -0.23 1.72
N ASN A 232 -7.70 0.85 2.11
CA ASN A 232 -7.37 1.95 1.22
C ASN A 232 -6.23 1.65 0.25
N TYR A 233 -5.50 0.52 0.27
CA TYR A 233 -4.21 0.45 -0.46
C TYR A 233 -3.94 -0.86 -1.19
N LEU A 234 -4.88 -1.25 -2.04
CA LEU A 234 -4.82 -2.50 -2.81
C LEU A 234 -3.95 -2.45 -4.07
N SER A 235 -3.35 -1.30 -4.37
CA SER A 235 -2.39 -1.14 -5.47
C SER A 235 -0.95 -1.51 -5.09
N CYS A 236 -0.70 -1.93 -3.84
CA CYS A 236 0.64 -2.34 -3.41
C CYS A 236 1.21 -3.43 -4.30
N GLY A 237 2.39 -3.16 -4.88
CA GLY A 237 3.08 -4.07 -5.78
C GLY A 237 2.70 -3.92 -7.25
N GLU A 238 1.66 -3.15 -7.61
CA GLU A 238 1.33 -2.86 -9.01
C GLU A 238 2.45 -2.12 -9.73
N CYS A 239 2.53 -2.30 -11.05
CA CYS A 239 3.53 -1.69 -11.88
C CYS A 239 2.95 -0.76 -12.95
N TYR A 240 3.71 0.29 -13.22
CA TYR A 240 3.35 1.32 -14.20
C TYR A 240 4.52 1.59 -15.12
N GLU A 241 4.25 1.77 -16.40
CA GLU A 241 5.21 2.42 -17.30
C GLU A 241 5.01 3.94 -17.16
N LEU A 242 6.08 4.66 -16.87
CA LEU A 242 6.06 6.12 -16.73
C LEU A 242 7.03 6.77 -17.72
N ILE A 243 6.56 7.83 -18.36
CA ILE A 243 7.29 8.60 -19.36
C ILE A 243 7.26 10.07 -18.96
N GLN A 244 8.41 10.75 -19.00
CA GLN A 244 8.45 12.20 -18.92
C GLN A 244 8.02 12.81 -20.26
N THR A 245 7.10 13.77 -20.20
CA THR A 245 6.65 14.52 -21.38
C THR A 245 7.29 15.91 -21.43
N LYS A 246 7.10 16.62 -22.53
CA LYS A 246 7.39 18.05 -22.61
C LYS A 246 6.42 18.82 -21.70
N PRO A 247 6.74 20.08 -21.36
CA PRO A 247 5.79 20.92 -20.62
C PRO A 247 4.42 21.04 -21.30
N ASP A 248 4.35 20.89 -22.62
CA ASP A 248 3.08 20.92 -23.34
C ASP A 248 2.30 19.59 -23.36
N GLY A 249 2.82 18.55 -22.71
CA GLY A 249 2.25 17.21 -22.63
C GLY A 249 2.59 16.31 -23.81
N THR A 250 3.23 16.84 -24.87
CA THR A 250 3.68 16.02 -25.99
C THR A 250 4.93 15.23 -25.64
N ASP A 251 5.14 14.11 -26.31
CA ASP A 251 6.31 13.28 -26.09
C ASP A 251 7.58 13.94 -26.63
N TYR A 252 8.68 13.71 -25.93
CA TYR A 252 10.00 13.87 -26.52
C TYR A 252 10.20 12.84 -27.63
N ALA A 253 10.74 13.26 -28.76
CA ALA A 253 11.25 12.33 -29.76
C ALA A 253 12.47 11.61 -29.20
N VAL A 254 12.71 10.36 -29.63
CA VAL A 254 13.91 9.61 -29.23
C VAL A 254 15.15 10.41 -29.63
N ASN A 255 16.09 10.57 -28.69
CA ASN A 255 17.30 11.39 -28.80
C ASN A 255 17.09 12.91 -28.87
N GLU A 256 15.86 13.41 -28.68
CA GLU A 256 15.64 14.83 -28.45
C GLU A 256 16.25 15.24 -27.10
N THR A 257 16.74 16.47 -26.99
CA THR A 257 17.18 17.02 -25.70
C THR A 257 16.04 16.95 -24.67
N GLY A 258 16.29 16.29 -23.53
CA GLY A 258 15.28 16.04 -22.49
C GLY A 258 14.56 14.70 -22.61
N TYR A 259 14.79 13.94 -23.70
CA TYR A 259 14.32 12.56 -23.80
C TYR A 259 15.07 11.66 -22.82
N THR A 260 14.31 10.86 -22.08
CA THR A 260 14.79 9.71 -21.33
C THR A 260 13.96 8.49 -21.70
N VAL A 261 14.54 7.30 -21.50
CA VAL A 261 13.80 6.06 -21.73
C VAL A 261 12.69 5.92 -20.69
N PRO A 262 11.54 5.32 -21.06
CA PRO A 262 10.49 4.99 -20.10
C PRO A 262 11.04 4.16 -18.95
N ILE A 263 10.47 4.36 -17.75
CA ILE A 263 10.80 3.56 -16.57
C ILE A 263 9.61 2.70 -16.16
N THR A 264 9.90 1.54 -15.55
CA THR A 264 8.86 0.81 -14.82
C THR A 264 8.89 1.23 -13.36
N LEU A 265 7.77 1.72 -12.86
CA LEU A 265 7.54 2.03 -11.45
C LEU A 265 6.83 0.88 -10.75
N GLU A 266 7.09 0.71 -9.44
CA GLU A 266 6.31 -0.12 -8.52
C GLU A 266 5.66 0.75 -7.44
N ILE A 267 4.39 0.47 -7.13
CA ILE A 267 3.70 1.14 -6.04
C ILE A 267 4.10 0.51 -4.70
N VAL A 268 4.71 1.31 -3.83
CA VAL A 268 5.19 0.85 -2.50
C VAL A 268 4.69 1.71 -1.34
N ASP A 269 4.05 2.83 -1.67
CA ASP A 269 3.58 3.80 -0.70
C ASP A 269 2.31 4.48 -1.19
N SER A 270 1.81 5.44 -0.43
CA SER A 270 0.70 6.32 -0.75
C SER A 270 1.04 7.77 -0.46
N CYS A 271 0.53 8.65 -1.32
CA CYS A 271 0.48 10.08 -1.12
C CYS A 271 -0.95 10.42 -0.66
N PRO A 272 -1.32 10.31 0.64
CA PRO A 272 -2.66 10.65 1.07
C PRO A 272 -2.87 12.17 1.08
N CYS A 273 -4.09 12.61 0.79
CA CYS A 273 -4.45 14.03 0.65
C CYS A 273 -4.02 14.88 1.87
N ASN A 274 -4.03 14.32 3.08
CA ASN A 274 -3.59 15.01 4.30
C ASN A 274 -2.06 15.15 4.43
N ALA A 275 -1.27 14.34 3.73
CA ALA A 275 0.19 14.48 3.71
C ALA A 275 0.62 15.69 2.87
N ASN A 276 -0.05 15.91 1.74
CA ASN A 276 0.14 17.12 0.93
C ASN A 276 -1.14 17.45 0.17
N SER A 277 -1.92 18.39 0.70
CA SER A 277 -3.21 18.75 0.09
C SER A 277 -3.07 19.27 -1.34
N LYS A 278 -1.92 19.81 -1.71
CA LYS A 278 -1.71 20.38 -3.04
C LYS A 278 -1.58 19.33 -4.14
N TRP A 279 -0.90 18.22 -3.85
CA TRP A 279 -0.55 17.22 -4.86
C TRP A 279 -1.22 15.86 -4.63
N CYS A 280 -1.37 15.45 -3.37
CA CYS A 280 -1.84 14.11 -3.01
C CYS A 280 -3.37 13.92 -3.10
N CYS A 281 -4.14 14.98 -3.34
CA CYS A 281 -5.61 14.90 -3.39
C CYS A 281 -6.18 14.49 -4.75
N GLY A 282 -5.31 14.32 -5.76
CA GLY A 282 -5.69 13.88 -7.10
C GLY A 282 -5.95 15.03 -8.08
N PRO A 283 -6.16 14.68 -9.37
CA PRO A 283 -6.05 15.59 -10.52
C PRO A 283 -7.14 16.67 -10.63
N GLY A 284 -8.29 16.47 -9.97
CA GLY A 284 -9.45 17.34 -10.12
C GLY A 284 -9.25 18.75 -9.56
N TYR A 285 -8.22 18.94 -8.73
CA TYR A 285 -8.09 20.06 -7.79
C TYR A 285 -6.68 20.58 -7.67
N ASP A 286 -5.91 20.38 -8.72
CA ASP A 286 -4.55 20.82 -8.77
C ASP A 286 -4.47 22.34 -8.69
N HIS A 287 -4.02 22.90 -7.55
CA HIS A 287 -3.59 24.29 -7.42
C HIS A 287 -2.10 24.41 -7.79
N CYS A 288 -1.83 24.11 -9.06
CA CYS A 288 -0.51 23.90 -9.66
C CYS A 288 0.08 25.11 -10.42
N GLY A 289 -0.46 26.31 -10.22
CA GLY A 289 -0.14 27.51 -11.00
C GLY A 289 1.32 27.97 -10.91
N GLU A 290 2.13 27.42 -10.00
CA GLU A 290 3.57 27.63 -9.92
C GLU A 290 4.31 26.99 -11.10
N VAL A 291 3.72 25.99 -11.75
CA VAL A 291 4.30 25.39 -12.95
C VAL A 291 3.75 26.09 -14.19
N SER A 292 4.27 27.31 -14.44
CA SER A 292 3.77 28.25 -15.46
C SER A 292 3.77 27.73 -16.91
N ASN A 293 4.40 26.58 -17.17
CA ASN A 293 4.68 26.08 -18.51
C ASN A 293 3.93 24.77 -18.84
N PHE A 294 3.11 24.23 -17.92
CA PHE A 294 2.30 23.04 -18.18
C PHE A 294 1.05 23.37 -19.02
N LYS A 295 1.08 23.02 -20.30
CA LYS A 295 0.00 23.35 -21.26
C LYS A 295 -1.24 22.47 -21.11
N TYR A 296 -1.10 21.24 -20.61
CA TYR A 296 -2.22 20.29 -20.45
C TYR A 296 -2.99 20.46 -19.13
N GLY A 297 -2.71 21.52 -18.39
CA GLY A 297 -3.71 22.15 -17.54
C GLY A 297 -3.49 22.09 -16.04
N CYS A 298 -4.05 23.13 -15.44
CA CYS A 298 -4.49 23.24 -14.06
C CYS A 298 -6.01 23.48 -14.18
N PRO A 299 -6.89 22.48 -13.95
CA PRO A 299 -6.64 21.12 -13.47
C PRO A 299 -6.09 20.17 -14.56
N LEU A 300 -5.61 19.00 -14.13
CA LEU A 300 -5.17 17.92 -15.03
C LEU A 300 -6.35 17.30 -15.82
N PRO A 301 -6.09 16.66 -16.98
CA PRO A 301 -7.11 15.93 -17.73
C PRO A 301 -7.79 14.84 -16.89
N ASN A 302 -9.02 14.48 -17.24
CA ASN A 302 -9.74 13.40 -16.56
C ASN A 302 -8.95 12.07 -16.60
N GLY A 303 -8.98 11.30 -15.51
CA GLY A 303 -8.21 10.07 -15.34
C GLY A 303 -6.71 10.26 -15.09
N SER A 304 -6.27 11.50 -14.84
CA SER A 304 -4.88 11.77 -14.46
C SER A 304 -4.62 11.44 -13.00
N ILE A 305 -3.36 11.20 -12.63
CA ILE A 305 -3.00 10.96 -11.23
C ILE A 305 -1.80 11.80 -10.84
N HIS A 306 -1.61 11.90 -9.53
CA HIS A 306 -0.35 12.34 -8.99
C HIS A 306 0.49 11.11 -8.60
N LEU A 307 1.76 11.09 -9.00
CA LEU A 307 2.73 10.07 -8.62
C LEU A 307 3.88 10.75 -7.89
N ASP A 308 3.93 10.62 -6.58
CA ASP A 308 5.06 11.08 -5.79
C ASP A 308 6.17 10.03 -5.88
N LEU A 309 7.30 10.38 -6.49
CA LEU A 309 8.33 9.42 -6.88
C LEU A 309 9.43 9.29 -5.83
N SER A 310 10.11 8.16 -5.82
CA SER A 310 11.45 8.08 -5.25
C SER A 310 12.42 9.05 -5.93
N ASP A 311 13.46 9.48 -5.21
CA ASP A 311 14.53 10.31 -5.80
C ASP A 311 15.19 9.62 -7.00
N PHE A 312 15.36 8.29 -6.96
CA PHE A 312 15.95 7.55 -8.08
C PHE A 312 15.05 7.53 -9.32
N ALA A 313 13.74 7.31 -9.17
CA ALA A 313 12.81 7.41 -10.30
C ALA A 313 12.80 8.82 -10.89
N MET A 314 12.77 9.83 -10.03
CA MET A 314 12.74 11.23 -10.43
C MET A 314 14.01 11.65 -11.17
N ALA A 315 15.19 11.25 -10.66
CA ALA A 315 16.48 11.47 -11.31
C ALA A 315 16.57 10.74 -12.66
N ARG A 316 16.15 9.47 -12.71
CA ARG A 316 16.18 8.65 -13.91
C ARG A 316 15.30 9.22 -15.02
N LEU A 317 14.11 9.72 -14.69
CA LEU A 317 13.23 10.39 -15.66
C LEU A 317 13.85 11.68 -16.20
N GLN A 318 14.55 12.45 -15.36
CA GLN A 318 15.09 13.75 -15.78
C GLN A 318 16.44 13.65 -16.49
N THR A 319 17.25 12.64 -16.17
CA THR A 319 18.66 12.56 -16.58
C THR A 319 19.04 11.26 -17.28
N GLY A 320 18.20 10.24 -17.22
CA GLY A 320 18.51 8.89 -17.70
C GLY A 320 19.35 8.05 -16.73
N ASP A 321 19.80 8.62 -15.60
CA ASP A 321 20.61 7.96 -14.58
C ASP A 321 19.90 8.05 -13.22
N PRO A 322 19.64 6.92 -12.51
CA PRO A 322 19.07 6.98 -11.16
C PRO A 322 19.98 7.73 -10.17
N ASN A 323 21.29 7.83 -10.43
CA ASN A 323 22.24 8.57 -9.60
C ASN A 323 22.48 10.00 -10.09
N GLY A 324 21.72 10.43 -11.10
CA GLY A 324 21.75 11.79 -11.61
C GLY A 324 21.20 12.81 -10.61
N GLY A 325 21.38 14.09 -10.91
CA GLY A 325 20.83 15.17 -10.11
C GLY A 325 19.31 15.35 -10.31
N LEU A 326 18.63 15.77 -9.25
CA LEU A 326 17.24 16.24 -9.31
C LEU A 326 17.23 17.71 -9.78
N VAL A 327 16.70 17.97 -10.97
CA VAL A 327 16.73 19.31 -11.60
C VAL A 327 15.44 20.09 -11.33
N ALA A 328 14.30 19.44 -11.56
CA ALA A 328 12.97 19.96 -11.31
C ALA A 328 12.31 19.18 -10.15
N GLY A 329 11.61 19.89 -9.27
CA GLY A 329 10.82 19.28 -8.19
C GLY A 329 9.46 18.75 -8.66
N VAL A 330 8.97 19.19 -9.82
CA VAL A 330 7.73 18.72 -10.46
C VAL A 330 7.98 18.51 -11.94
N ILE A 331 7.61 17.34 -12.48
CA ILE A 331 7.73 17.05 -13.92
C ILE A 331 6.39 16.59 -14.51
N PRO A 332 6.14 16.91 -15.79
CA PRO A 332 4.99 16.43 -16.50
C PRO A 332 5.24 15.00 -16.97
N THR A 333 4.27 14.11 -16.75
CA THR A 333 4.42 12.69 -17.06
C THR A 333 3.18 12.13 -17.72
N ARG A 334 3.32 10.96 -18.32
CA ARG A 334 2.19 10.10 -18.67
C ARG A 334 2.48 8.69 -18.24
N TYR A 335 1.45 8.00 -17.79
CA TYR A 335 1.55 6.70 -17.16
C TYR A 335 0.56 5.74 -17.79
N LYS A 336 0.86 4.44 -17.73
CA LYS A 336 -0.12 3.38 -17.92
C LYS A 336 0.22 2.21 -17.01
N ARG A 337 -0.78 1.41 -16.64
CA ARG A 337 -0.53 0.13 -15.96
C ARG A 337 0.19 -0.83 -16.92
N ILE A 338 1.07 -1.64 -16.38
CA ILE A 338 1.70 -2.75 -17.11
C ILE A 338 1.77 -4.00 -16.23
N PRO A 339 1.82 -5.20 -16.81
CA PRO A 339 2.22 -6.38 -16.07
C PRO A 339 3.60 -6.17 -15.44
N CYS A 340 3.72 -6.42 -14.15
CA CYS A 340 4.95 -6.35 -13.39
C CYS A 340 6.00 -7.33 -13.91
N PRO A 341 7.14 -6.87 -14.43
CA PRO A 341 8.15 -7.73 -15.04
C PRO A 341 9.13 -8.29 -13.99
N LYS A 342 8.65 -8.88 -12.89
CA LYS A 342 9.53 -9.28 -11.77
C LYS A 342 10.40 -10.49 -12.12
N PRO A 343 11.74 -10.41 -11.91
CA PRO A 343 12.59 -11.59 -11.99
C PRO A 343 12.48 -12.45 -10.73
N GLY A 344 12.59 -13.77 -10.87
CA GLY A 344 12.59 -14.71 -9.74
C GLY A 344 11.20 -14.98 -9.14
N ASN A 345 11.21 -15.58 -7.96
CA ASN A 345 10.00 -16.00 -7.25
C ASN A 345 9.38 -14.88 -6.41
N VAL A 346 8.15 -15.08 -5.97
CA VAL A 346 7.52 -14.31 -4.90
C VAL A 346 8.22 -14.61 -3.58
N TYR A 347 8.40 -13.57 -2.75
CA TYR A 347 8.98 -13.70 -1.42
C TYR A 347 8.00 -13.21 -0.35
N MET A 348 8.05 -13.83 0.82
CA MET A 348 7.41 -13.35 2.04
C MET A 348 8.46 -12.73 2.95
N TRP A 349 8.38 -11.42 3.20
CA TRP A 349 9.09 -10.81 4.32
C TRP A 349 8.39 -11.19 5.63
N LEU A 350 8.99 -12.08 6.41
CA LEU A 350 8.53 -12.41 7.75
C LEU A 350 9.08 -11.38 8.74
N ARG A 351 8.19 -10.60 9.38
CA ARG A 351 8.60 -9.55 10.31
C ARG A 351 9.23 -10.14 11.57
N SER A 352 10.16 -9.39 12.14
CA SER A 352 10.84 -9.75 13.39
C SER A 352 9.84 -9.97 14.53
N GLY A 353 10.14 -10.91 15.41
CA GLY A 353 9.25 -11.31 16.52
C GLY A 353 8.15 -12.29 16.15
N GLY A 354 8.11 -12.78 14.90
CA GLY A 354 7.19 -13.83 14.48
C GLY A 354 7.42 -15.17 15.19
N GLY A 355 6.32 -15.86 15.51
CA GLY A 355 6.30 -17.18 16.14
C GLY A 355 4.92 -17.83 16.05
N PRO A 356 4.70 -18.98 16.70
CA PRO A 356 3.46 -19.76 16.52
C PRO A 356 2.17 -19.01 16.87
N TYR A 357 2.22 -18.03 17.77
CA TYR A 357 1.02 -17.32 18.26
C TYR A 357 0.81 -15.94 17.64
N TYR A 358 1.80 -15.43 16.91
CA TYR A 358 1.74 -14.14 16.22
C TYR A 358 2.85 -14.08 15.18
N PHE A 359 2.51 -13.68 13.96
CA PHE A 359 3.47 -13.19 13.00
C PHE A 359 2.78 -12.20 12.06
N ALA A 360 3.56 -11.24 11.57
CA ALA A 360 3.16 -10.34 10.51
C ALA A 360 4.12 -10.50 9.34
N MET A 361 3.63 -10.25 8.13
CA MET A 361 4.40 -10.44 6.91
C MET A 361 3.99 -9.46 5.82
N SER A 362 4.86 -9.28 4.83
CA SER A 362 4.51 -8.67 3.55
C SER A 362 4.92 -9.58 2.42
N ILE A 363 4.12 -9.64 1.36
CA ILE A 363 4.42 -10.42 0.16
C ILE A 363 4.95 -9.47 -0.90
N VAL A 364 6.11 -9.80 -1.47
CA VAL A 364 6.83 -8.94 -2.41
C VAL A 364 7.25 -9.71 -3.66
N ASN A 365 7.71 -8.97 -4.67
CA ASN A 365 8.18 -9.52 -5.94
C ASN A 365 7.11 -10.31 -6.71
N VAL A 366 5.87 -9.82 -6.65
CA VAL A 366 4.71 -10.37 -7.37
C VAL A 366 4.73 -9.86 -8.81
N ALA A 367 4.82 -10.78 -9.78
CA ALA A 367 4.72 -10.47 -11.21
C ALA A 367 3.26 -10.38 -11.66
N GLY A 368 3.05 -10.09 -12.95
CA GLY A 368 1.70 -10.00 -13.51
C GLY A 368 0.98 -8.75 -13.03
N ILE A 369 -0.22 -8.86 -12.48
CA ILE A 369 -0.93 -7.69 -11.93
C ILE A 369 -0.20 -7.01 -10.76
N GLY A 370 0.68 -7.70 -10.06
CA GLY A 370 1.46 -7.16 -8.92
C GLY A 370 0.67 -7.05 -7.60
N ALA A 371 -0.61 -6.69 -7.67
CA ALA A 371 -1.50 -6.62 -6.52
C ALA A 371 -1.98 -8.00 -6.03
N LEU A 372 -2.16 -8.12 -4.72
CA LEU A 372 -2.72 -9.30 -4.06
C LEU A 372 -4.11 -9.02 -3.50
N ALA A 373 -5.00 -10.00 -3.67
CA ALA A 373 -6.35 -9.94 -3.15
C ALA A 373 -6.51 -10.65 -1.81
N ASN A 374 -5.72 -11.70 -1.53
CA ASN A 374 -5.85 -12.44 -0.27
C ASN A 374 -4.58 -13.24 0.06
N VAL A 375 -4.31 -13.39 1.35
CA VAL A 375 -3.30 -14.30 1.90
C VAL A 375 -3.96 -15.17 2.96
N GLU A 376 -3.80 -16.47 2.83
CA GLU A 376 -4.34 -17.46 3.77
C GLU A 376 -3.24 -18.41 4.22
N ILE A 377 -3.37 -18.89 5.44
CA ILE A 377 -2.44 -19.85 6.02
C ILE A 377 -3.18 -21.09 6.49
N SER A 378 -2.46 -22.21 6.57
CA SER A 378 -3.00 -23.46 7.08
C SER A 378 -2.01 -24.14 8.02
N PRO A 379 -2.42 -24.44 9.27
CA PRO A 379 -1.59 -25.18 10.23
C PRO A 379 -1.67 -26.70 10.02
N ASP A 380 -2.59 -27.17 9.19
CA ASP A 380 -2.96 -28.58 9.03
C ASP A 380 -2.78 -29.04 7.57
N ASN A 381 -1.79 -28.48 6.89
CA ASN A 381 -1.37 -28.86 5.55
C ASN A 381 -2.51 -28.79 4.50
N GLY A 382 -3.30 -27.72 4.57
CA GLY A 382 -4.34 -27.35 3.62
C GLY A 382 -5.75 -27.84 3.92
N LEU A 383 -5.98 -28.50 5.07
CA LEU A 383 -7.31 -28.95 5.45
C LEU A 383 -8.19 -27.78 5.89
N THR A 384 -7.61 -26.84 6.64
CA THR A 384 -8.26 -25.62 7.11
C THR A 384 -7.45 -24.41 6.67
N TRP A 385 -8.11 -23.49 5.96
CA TRP A 385 -7.53 -22.22 5.54
C TRP A 385 -8.04 -21.09 6.43
N ILE A 386 -7.10 -20.32 6.97
CA ILE A 386 -7.37 -19.16 7.81
C ILE A 386 -6.93 -17.94 7.02
N ALA A 387 -7.89 -17.07 6.72
CA ALA A 387 -7.60 -15.78 6.10
C ALA A 387 -6.81 -14.90 7.06
N MET A 388 -5.69 -14.37 6.56
CA MET A 388 -4.95 -13.34 7.25
C MET A 388 -5.71 -12.02 7.17
N VAL A 389 -5.47 -11.14 8.14
CA VAL A 389 -6.03 -9.79 8.16
C VAL A 389 -4.91 -8.78 7.97
N HIS A 390 -5.23 -7.59 7.47
CA HIS A 390 -4.25 -6.50 7.48
C HIS A 390 -3.84 -6.15 8.92
N ASP A 391 -2.55 -5.90 9.14
CA ASP A 391 -2.02 -5.68 10.49
C ASP A 391 -2.66 -4.45 11.16
N PRO A 392 -3.45 -4.63 12.23
CA PRO A 392 -4.05 -3.50 12.93
C PRO A 392 -3.06 -2.79 13.86
N ASN A 393 -1.94 -3.45 14.20
CA ASN A 393 -0.96 -3.00 15.19
C ASN A 393 0.26 -2.40 14.50
N TYR A 394 0.13 -1.21 13.94
CA TYR A 394 1.27 -0.46 13.44
C TYR A 394 1.96 0.29 14.59
N THR A 395 3.29 0.38 14.52
CA THR A 395 4.03 1.25 15.44
C THR A 395 3.73 2.71 15.12
N GLU A 396 3.56 3.56 16.14
CA GLU A 396 3.39 5.01 15.95
C GLU A 396 4.55 5.65 15.16
N ALA A 397 5.71 4.99 15.13
CA ALA A 397 6.87 5.42 14.37
C ALA A 397 6.73 5.23 12.85
N ARG A 398 5.84 4.34 12.39
CA ARG A 398 5.65 4.00 10.97
C ARG A 398 4.18 3.71 10.61
N PRO A 399 3.26 4.66 10.87
CA PRO A 399 1.82 4.46 10.64
C PRO A 399 1.48 4.23 9.17
N GLN A 400 2.40 4.55 8.24
CA GLN A 400 2.22 4.29 6.82
C GLN A 400 2.08 2.78 6.57
N GLU A 401 2.93 1.93 7.15
CA GLU A 401 3.10 0.49 6.83
C GLU A 401 1.89 -0.45 7.08
N ARG A 402 0.72 0.10 7.36
CA ARG A 402 -0.48 -0.60 7.82
C ARG A 402 -1.09 -1.54 6.78
N TYR A 403 -0.84 -1.33 5.48
CA TYR A 403 -1.77 -1.85 4.46
C TYR A 403 -1.22 -2.95 3.57
N GLY A 404 0.07 -2.94 3.24
CA GLY A 404 0.69 -4.09 2.52
C GLY A 404 1.21 -5.18 3.46
N SER A 405 0.86 -5.14 4.75
CA SER A 405 1.22 -6.16 5.72
C SER A 405 0.01 -6.96 6.20
N TRP A 406 0.23 -8.26 6.38
CA TRP A 406 -0.75 -9.26 6.76
C TRP A 406 -0.33 -9.88 8.09
N THR A 407 -1.28 -10.07 9.00
CA THR A 407 -1.08 -10.75 10.27
C THR A 407 -2.15 -11.81 10.50
N ILE A 408 -1.85 -12.77 11.35
CA ILE A 408 -2.84 -13.77 11.75
C ILE A 408 -3.91 -13.13 12.64
N PRO A 409 -5.20 -13.49 12.48
CA PRO A 409 -6.22 -12.99 13.38
C PRO A 409 -5.95 -13.44 14.82
N GLN A 410 -6.23 -12.57 15.79
CA GLN A 410 -6.00 -12.87 17.20
C GLN A 410 -6.72 -14.15 17.61
N GLY A 411 -6.02 -15.03 18.33
CA GLY A 411 -6.60 -16.27 18.87
C GLY A 411 -6.71 -17.43 17.87
N THR A 412 -6.15 -17.31 16.66
CA THR A 412 -6.17 -18.39 15.64
C THR A 412 -4.98 -19.34 15.72
N GLY A 413 -3.93 -18.99 16.48
CA GLY A 413 -2.78 -19.85 16.71
C GLY A 413 -3.03 -20.98 17.72
N PRO A 414 -2.07 -21.91 17.90
CA PRO A 414 -0.70 -21.84 17.37
C PRO A 414 -0.56 -22.36 15.92
N PHE A 415 0.33 -21.73 15.16
CA PHE A 415 0.80 -22.16 13.85
C PHE A 415 2.22 -22.74 13.97
N ASN A 416 2.32 -24.04 14.26
CA ASN A 416 3.64 -24.69 14.32
C ASN A 416 4.12 -25.04 12.90
N PRO A 417 5.40 -24.82 12.56
CA PRO A 417 5.92 -25.23 11.27
C PRO A 417 5.81 -26.76 11.03
N PRO A 418 5.60 -27.21 9.78
CA PRO A 418 5.45 -26.39 8.58
C PRO A 418 4.06 -25.72 8.50
N VAL A 419 4.03 -24.46 8.09
CA VAL A 419 2.80 -23.72 7.81
C VAL A 419 2.65 -23.57 6.30
N ALA A 420 1.50 -24.02 5.77
CA ALA A 420 1.15 -23.83 4.37
C ALA A 420 0.59 -22.43 4.15
N MET A 421 0.82 -21.86 2.96
CA MET A 421 0.31 -20.56 2.56
C MET A 421 -0.38 -20.64 1.20
N ARG A 422 -1.52 -19.94 1.07
CA ARG A 422 -2.20 -19.67 -0.19
C ARG A 422 -2.18 -18.18 -0.44
N VAL A 423 -1.65 -17.77 -1.58
CA VAL A 423 -1.62 -16.38 -2.04
C VAL A 423 -2.52 -16.24 -3.25
N THR A 424 -3.42 -15.27 -3.23
CA THR A 424 -4.36 -14.97 -4.32
C THR A 424 -4.05 -13.61 -4.91
N SER A 425 -3.74 -13.54 -6.20
CA SER A 425 -3.55 -12.27 -6.92
C SER A 425 -4.88 -11.59 -7.22
N ALA A 426 -4.81 -10.32 -7.59
CA ALA A 426 -5.93 -9.54 -8.09
C ALA A 426 -6.57 -10.08 -9.39
N THR A 427 -5.94 -11.01 -10.10
CA THR A 427 -6.57 -11.70 -11.24
C THR A 427 -7.37 -12.94 -10.84
N GLY A 428 -7.26 -13.36 -9.57
CA GLY A 428 -7.81 -14.61 -9.06
C GLY A 428 -6.89 -15.81 -9.24
N GLU A 429 -5.71 -15.65 -9.86
CA GLU A 429 -4.66 -16.68 -9.84
C GLU A 429 -4.26 -16.96 -8.38
N GLN A 430 -4.13 -18.23 -8.03
CA GLN A 430 -3.78 -18.69 -6.69
C GLN A 430 -2.58 -19.62 -6.73
N TYR A 431 -1.65 -19.44 -5.80
CA TYR A 431 -0.59 -20.41 -5.53
C TYR A 431 -0.61 -20.83 -4.08
N ILE A 432 -0.41 -22.12 -3.86
CA ILE A 432 -0.26 -22.73 -2.56
C ILE A 432 1.18 -23.24 -2.44
N ASN A 433 1.88 -22.85 -1.38
CA ASN A 433 3.10 -23.52 -0.94
C ASN A 433 2.80 -24.24 0.38
N ALA A 434 2.84 -25.58 0.35
CA ALA A 434 2.54 -26.42 1.51
C ALA A 434 3.53 -26.25 2.68
N ASN A 435 4.71 -25.68 2.40
CA ASN A 435 5.84 -25.55 3.33
C ASN A 435 6.38 -24.11 3.32
N ALA A 436 5.49 -23.12 3.32
CA ALA A 436 5.86 -21.71 3.20
C ALA A 436 6.66 -21.22 4.42
N ILE A 437 6.28 -21.63 5.64
CA ILE A 437 7.06 -21.35 6.86
C ILE A 437 7.51 -22.67 7.47
N ASN A 438 8.77 -23.02 7.27
CA ASN A 438 9.39 -24.22 7.87
C ASN A 438 10.13 -23.94 9.18
N SER A 439 10.40 -22.67 9.48
CA SER A 439 11.03 -22.21 10.70
C SER A 439 10.77 -20.73 10.90
N TYR A 440 10.54 -20.32 12.15
CA TYR A 440 10.54 -18.91 12.55
C TYR A 440 11.95 -18.38 12.85
N ALA A 441 12.93 -19.27 13.00
CA ALA A 441 14.31 -18.88 13.27
C ALA A 441 14.95 -18.30 12.00
N VAL A 442 15.49 -17.09 12.13
CA VAL A 442 16.24 -16.44 11.06
C VAL A 442 17.59 -17.13 10.89
N PRO A 443 17.99 -17.52 9.67
CA PRO A 443 19.35 -17.99 9.39
C PRO A 443 20.43 -17.02 9.87
N ALA A 444 21.50 -17.53 10.48
CA ALA A 444 22.52 -16.71 11.15
C ALA A 444 23.26 -15.72 10.24
N ASN A 445 23.20 -15.91 8.92
CA ASN A 445 23.82 -15.06 7.91
C ASN A 445 22.89 -13.97 7.36
N LEU A 446 21.66 -13.84 7.88
CA LEU A 446 20.67 -12.87 7.45
C LEU A 446 20.41 -11.84 8.56
N ASP A 447 20.03 -10.63 8.16
CA ASP A 447 19.53 -9.62 9.10
C ASP A 447 18.17 -10.07 9.66
N PRO A 448 18.01 -10.18 10.99
CA PRO A 448 16.75 -10.60 11.60
C PRO A 448 15.57 -9.65 11.36
N ASN A 449 15.83 -8.40 10.95
CA ASN A 449 14.77 -7.46 10.59
C ASN A 449 14.29 -7.65 9.15
N PHE A 450 15.09 -8.28 8.29
CA PHE A 450 14.86 -8.38 6.85
C PHE A 450 14.96 -9.84 6.38
N TYR A 451 14.15 -10.72 6.99
CA TYR A 451 14.07 -12.13 6.63
C TYR A 451 13.00 -12.38 5.56
N TYR A 452 13.44 -12.56 4.31
CA TYR A 452 12.57 -12.83 3.16
C TYR A 452 12.64 -14.31 2.81
N ILE A 453 11.52 -15.00 2.89
CA ILE A 453 11.38 -16.42 2.57
C ILE A 453 10.91 -16.56 1.13
N ASP A 454 11.67 -17.28 0.31
CA ASP A 454 11.29 -17.64 -1.06
C ASP A 454 10.09 -18.59 -1.03
N LEU A 455 9.00 -18.21 -1.72
CA LEU A 455 7.79 -19.04 -1.79
C LEU A 455 7.82 -20.06 -2.94
N GLY A 456 8.84 -20.01 -3.81
CA GLY A 456 9.11 -21.01 -4.84
C GLY A 456 8.23 -20.92 -6.10
N PHE A 457 7.36 -19.91 -6.19
CA PHE A 457 6.47 -19.70 -7.34
C PHE A 457 6.49 -18.25 -7.82
N GLN A 458 5.93 -18.00 -9.00
CA GLN A 458 5.69 -16.67 -9.54
C GLN A 458 4.33 -16.64 -10.26
N PHE A 459 3.63 -15.51 -10.16
CA PHE A 459 2.40 -15.25 -10.91
C PHE A 459 2.70 -15.01 -12.38
N THR A 460 1.77 -15.41 -13.24
CA THR A 460 1.97 -15.32 -14.70
C THR A 460 1.05 -14.31 -15.38
N LYS A 461 0.05 -13.79 -14.65
CA LYS A 461 -1.00 -12.92 -15.17
C LYS A 461 -1.10 -11.58 -14.47
#